data_AF-A0A3D4FAE4-F1
#
_entry.id   AF-A0A3D4FAE4-F1
#
_cell.length_a   1.000
_cell.length_b   1.000
_cell.length_c   1.000
_cell.angle_alpha   90.00
_cell.angle_beta   90.00
_cell.angle_gamma   90.00
#
_symmetry.space_group_name_H-M   'P 1'
#
loop_
_entity.id
_entity.type
_entity.pdbx_description
1 polymer ?
#
loop_
_entity_poly.entity_id
_entity_poly.type
_entity_poly.pdbx_seq_one_letter_code
_entity_poly.pdbx_strand_id
1 'polypeptide(L)'
;MNHDHPAEGRLNRCIEYCLKNKLLVTLAVVSLVLWGISVAPFAWQTSWLPRNPIPVDAIPDIGENQQIVFTQWAGRSPQDVQD
;
A
#
# COMPACT_ATOMS: atom_id res chain seq x y z
N MET A 1 48.21 0.61 17.35
CA MET A 1 46.88 0.90 17.92
C MET A 1 45.88 0.24 16.99
N ASN A 2 45.60 -1.04 17.24
CA ASN A 2 44.80 -1.88 16.35
C ASN A 2 43.32 -1.58 16.62
N HIS A 3 42.63 -0.99 15.65
CA HIS A 3 41.18 -0.98 15.63
C HIS A 3 40.75 -2.22 14.84
N ASP A 4 40.61 -3.34 15.54
CA ASP A 4 39.98 -4.54 15.00
C ASP A 4 38.53 -4.17 14.66
N HIS A 5 38.24 -3.99 13.37
CA HIS A 5 36.87 -3.83 12.89
C HIS A 5 36.12 -5.15 13.13
N PRO A 6 35.04 -5.15 13.93
CA PRO A 6 34.31 -6.37 14.21
C PRO A 6 33.70 -6.88 12.90
N ALA A 7 33.65 -8.21 12.75
CA ALA A 7 33.13 -8.92 11.59
C ALA A 7 31.91 -8.19 10.99
N GLU A 8 32.06 -7.71 9.75
CA GLU A 8 31.01 -6.92 9.10
C GLU A 8 29.72 -7.72 9.05
N GLY A 9 28.73 -7.26 9.82
CA GLY A 9 27.38 -7.79 9.74
C GLY A 9 26.83 -7.63 8.32
N ARG A 10 25.91 -8.53 7.93
CA ARG A 10 25.27 -8.50 6.60
C ARG A 10 24.69 -7.12 6.22
N LEU A 11 24.25 -6.37 7.23
CA LEU A 11 23.79 -4.98 7.09
C LEU A 11 24.92 -4.03 6.63
N ASN A 12 26.10 -4.11 7.24
CA ASN A 12 27.20 -3.21 6.93
C ASN A 12 27.68 -3.39 5.49
N ARG A 13 27.75 -4.64 5.04
CA ARG A 13 28.06 -4.99 3.65
C ARG A 13 27.01 -4.47 2.65
N CYS A 14 25.73 -4.52 3.02
CA CYS A 14 24.65 -3.97 2.20
C CYS A 14 24.78 -2.45 2.07
N ILE A 15 25.04 -1.75 3.19
CA ILE A 15 25.25 -0.29 3.20
C ILE A 15 26.47 0.07 2.34
N GLU A 16 27.59 -0.65 2.52
CA GLU A 16 28.81 -0.41 1.74
C GLU A 16 28.59 -0.63 0.24
N TYR A 17 27.84 -1.67 -0.15
CA TYR A 17 27.47 -1.92 -1.53
C TYR A 17 26.66 -0.75 -2.13
N CYS A 18 25.68 -0.22 -1.38
CA CYS A 18 24.91 0.94 -1.78
C CYS A 18 25.79 2.20 -1.92
N LEU A 19 26.77 2.40 -1.03
CA LEU A 19 27.69 3.54 -1.07
C LEU A 19 28.68 3.47 -2.24
N LYS A 20 29.14 2.26 -2.61
CA LYS A 20 30.04 2.03 -3.76
C LYS A 20 29.30 2.15 -5.10
N ASN A 21 28.07 1.63 -5.18
CA ASN A 21 27.28 1.58 -6.42
C ASN A 21 26.26 2.73 -6.52
N LYS A 22 26.73 3.97 -6.35
CA LYS A 22 25.86 5.16 -6.28
C LYS A 22 24.91 5.29 -7.46
N LEU A 23 25.39 5.04 -8.69
CA LEU A 23 24.56 5.11 -9.90
C LEU A 23 23.35 4.17 -9.81
N LEU A 24 23.58 2.93 -9.40
CA LEU A 24 22.55 1.88 -9.34
C LEU A 24 21.51 2.22 -8.26
N VAL A 25 21.96 2.73 -7.12
CA VAL A 25 21.08 3.24 -6.06
C VAL A 25 20.27 4.44 -6.54
N THR A 26 20.90 5.41 -7.21
CA THR A 26 20.20 6.59 -7.74
C THR A 26 19.14 6.19 -8.76
N LEU A 27 19.45 5.28 -9.69
CA LEU A 27 18.48 4.77 -10.66
C LEU A 27 17.32 4.05 -9.96
N ALA A 28 17.60 3.20 -8.98
CA ALA A 28 16.57 2.52 -8.22
C ALA A 28 15.64 3.50 -7.49
N VAL A 29 16.19 4.55 -6.87
CA VAL A 29 15.41 5.61 -6.22
C VAL A 29 14.55 6.35 -7.23
N VAL A 30 15.11 6.76 -8.38
CA VAL A 30 14.35 7.44 -9.44
C VAL A 30 13.22 6.55 -9.95
N SER A 31 13.48 5.27 -10.22
CA SER A 31 12.46 4.31 -10.64
C SER A 31 11.35 4.17 -9.61
N LEU A 32 11.68 4.08 -8.31
CA LEU A 32 10.69 4.02 -7.23
C LEU A 32 9.84 5.28 -7.14
N VAL A 33 10.45 6.46 -7.29
CA VAL A 33 9.73 7.74 -7.29
C VAL A 33 8.79 7.83 -8.49
N LEU A 34 9.26 7.49 -9.69
CA LEU A 34 8.43 7.50 -10.89
C LEU A 34 7.26 6.51 -10.78
N TRP A 35 7.50 5.31 -10.25
CA TRP A 35 6.43 4.36 -9.98
C TRP A 35 5.44 4.89 -8.95
N GLY A 36 5.93 5.46 -7.84
CA GLY A 36 5.11 6.15 -6.85
C GLY A 36 4.21 7.23 -7.48
N ILE A 37 4.74 8.01 -8.43
CA ILE A 37 3.97 9.03 -9.16
C ILE A 37 2.88 8.41 -10.02
N SER A 38 3.15 7.28 -10.65
CA SER A 38 2.20 6.56 -11.49
C SER A 38 0.99 6.03 -10.71
N VAL A 39 1.19 5.60 -9.46
CA VAL A 39 0.15 4.97 -8.61
C VAL A 39 -0.44 5.88 -7.54
N ALA A 40 0.11 7.08 -7.35
CA ALA A 40 -0.38 8.02 -6.36
C ALA A 40 -1.85 8.40 -6.63
N PRO A 41 -2.68 8.58 -5.58
CA PRO A 41 -4.11 8.85 -5.71
C PRO A 41 -4.44 10.28 -6.18
N PHE A 42 -3.42 11.12 -6.44
CA PHE A 42 -3.59 12.53 -6.77
C PHE A 42 -3.81 12.76 -8.27
N ALA A 43 -4.58 13.80 -8.61
CA ALA A 43 -4.87 14.21 -9.99
C ALA A 43 -3.69 14.95 -10.68
N TRP A 44 -2.48 14.40 -10.62
CA TRP A 44 -1.31 14.94 -11.31
C TRP A 44 -1.45 14.85 -12.84
N GLN A 45 -1.07 15.93 -13.52
CA GLN A 45 -1.11 16.04 -14.98
C GLN A 45 0.23 15.55 -15.56
N THR A 46 0.46 14.23 -15.52
CA THR A 46 1.63 13.59 -16.11
C THR A 46 1.23 12.87 -17.40
N SER A 47 1.20 13.61 -18.52
CA SER A 47 0.79 13.09 -19.83
C SER A 47 1.75 12.05 -20.43
N TRP A 48 3.03 12.09 -20.03
CA TRP A 48 4.11 11.24 -20.56
C TRP A 48 4.33 9.96 -19.75
N LEU A 49 3.67 9.80 -18.60
CA LEU A 49 3.86 8.67 -17.69
C LEU A 49 2.55 7.89 -17.56
N PRO A 50 2.53 6.56 -17.78
CA PRO A 50 1.34 5.75 -17.57
C PRO A 50 0.81 5.92 -16.14
N ARG A 51 -0.51 5.99 -15.98
CA ARG A 51 -1.18 6.25 -14.70
C ARG A 51 -2.07 5.10 -14.30
N ASN A 52 -1.95 4.66 -13.06
CA ASN A 52 -2.84 3.69 -12.42
C ASN A 52 -3.04 4.07 -10.94
N PRO A 53 -3.76 5.17 -10.64
CA PRO A 53 -3.89 5.70 -9.30
C PRO A 53 -4.65 4.71 -8.39
N ILE A 54 -4.14 4.51 -7.18
CA ILE A 54 -4.82 3.72 -6.15
C ILE A 54 -6.10 4.46 -5.72
N PRO A 55 -7.28 3.81 -5.70
CA PRO A 55 -8.50 4.44 -5.24
C PRO A 55 -8.41 4.77 -3.75
N VAL A 56 -8.90 5.94 -3.37
CA VAL A 56 -8.97 6.39 -1.98
C VAL A 56 -10.40 6.75 -1.64
N ASP A 57 -10.85 6.34 -0.46
CA ASP A 57 -12.14 6.71 0.09
C ASP A 57 -11.95 7.70 1.25
N ALA A 58 -12.96 8.53 1.49
CA ALA A 58 -12.99 9.44 2.62
C ALA A 58 -13.31 8.72 3.93
N ILE A 59 -13.98 7.57 3.87
CA ILE A 59 -14.39 6.78 5.03
C ILE A 59 -13.51 5.54 5.13
N PRO A 60 -12.81 5.31 6.27
CA PRO A 60 -12.09 4.06 6.46
C PRO A 60 -13.07 2.88 6.57
N ASP A 61 -12.62 1.69 6.16
CA ASP A 61 -13.42 0.48 6.35
C ASP A 61 -13.52 0.14 7.84
N ILE A 62 -14.62 0.56 8.45
CA ILE A 62 -14.96 0.34 9.87
C ILE A 62 -16.27 -0.44 10.03
N GLY A 63 -16.84 -0.90 8.91
CA GLY A 63 -18.09 -1.64 8.92
C GLY A 63 -17.91 -2.99 9.60
N GLU A 64 -18.85 -3.37 10.46
CA GLU A 64 -18.92 -4.75 10.90
C GLU A 64 -19.23 -5.66 9.70
N ASN A 65 -18.70 -6.88 9.70
CA ASN A 65 -18.98 -7.84 8.63
C ASN A 65 -20.41 -8.40 8.79
N GLN A 66 -21.40 -7.69 8.26
CA GLN A 66 -22.81 -7.98 8.44
C GLN A 66 -23.34 -8.97 7.41
N GLN A 67 -24.08 -9.97 7.89
CA GLN A 67 -24.87 -10.84 7.04
C GLN A 67 -26.34 -10.40 7.10
N ILE A 68 -26.87 -9.95 5.98
CA ILE A 68 -28.27 -9.54 5.87
C ILE A 68 -29.08 -10.70 5.31
N VAL A 69 -30.03 -11.19 6.10
CA VAL A 69 -31.03 -12.17 5.64
C VAL A 69 -32.34 -11.43 5.44
N PHE A 70 -32.80 -11.38 4.19
CA PHE A 70 -34.09 -10.79 3.83
C PHE A 70 -35.05 -11.88 3.38
N THR A 71 -36.26 -11.88 3.93
CA THR A 71 -37.36 -12.73 3.46
C THR A 71 -38.56 -11.86 3.14
N GLN A 72 -39.19 -12.09 1.99
CA GLN A 72 -40.46 -11.45 1.66
C GLN A 72 -41.56 -12.10 2.48
N TRP A 73 -42.50 -11.29 2.97
CA TRP A 73 -43.61 -11.78 3.76
C TRP A 73 -44.94 -11.15 3.33
N ALA A 74 -45.91 -11.99 2.94
CA ALA A 74 -47.21 -11.57 2.44
C ALA A 74 -48.22 -11.42 3.59
N GLY A 75 -48.31 -10.21 4.15
CA GLY A 75 -49.51 -9.74 4.86
C GLY A 75 -49.91 -10.41 6.18
N ARG A 76 -49.02 -11.12 6.89
CA ARG A 76 -49.30 -11.56 8.28
C ARG A 76 -48.79 -10.54 9.29
N SER A 77 -49.32 -10.61 10.51
CA SER A 77 -48.98 -9.65 11.56
C SER A 77 -47.52 -9.80 12.01
N PRO A 78 -46.85 -8.73 12.49
CA PRO A 78 -45.48 -8.81 12.97
C PRO A 78 -45.26 -9.83 14.09
N GLN A 79 -46.26 -10.06 14.94
CA GLN A 79 -46.21 -11.10 15.98
C GLN A 79 -46.15 -12.51 15.38
N ASP A 80 -46.94 -12.80 14.33
CA ASP A 80 -46.93 -14.12 13.64
C ASP A 80 -45.60 -14.43 12.94
N VAL A 81 -44.71 -13.45 12.80
CA VAL A 81 -43.37 -13.59 12.19
C VAL A 81 -42.30 -13.80 13.27
N GLN A 82 -42.57 -13.36 14.49
CA GLN A 82 -41.61 -13.34 15.60
C GLN A 82 -41.74 -14.53 16.55
N ASP A 83 -42.94 -15.14 16.62
CA ASP A 83 -43.22 -16.40 17.32
C ASP A 83 -42.98 -17.63 16.43
#